data_AF-A0A0C3LC18-F1
#
_entry.id   AF-A0A0C3LC18-F1
#
_cell.length_a   1.000
_cell.length_b   1.000
_cell.length_c   1.000
_cell.angle_alpha   90.00
_cell.angle_beta   90.00
_cell.angle_gamma   90.00
#
_symmetry.space_group_name_H-M   'P 1'
#
loop_
_entity.id
_entity.type
_entity.pdbx_description
1 polymer ?
#
loop_
_entity_poly.entity_id
_entity_poly.type
_entity_poly.pdbx_seq_one_letter_code
_entity_poly.pdbx_strand_id
1 'polypeptide(L)'
;KIKDTFEGLRYLHTCQPPICHGDLKSLKILVSLSNHAIITDFGSARVLRESSRKDGRRSDHGTRNPTPKGNCSQIQFTVTGNQLTLTGPAWSLRWAPPEVVNGDSPGLPSDIWSAAWVCWEVSRLEVPELVS
;
A
#
# COMPACT_ATOMS: atom_id res chain seq x y z
N LYS A 1 -1.62 -1.91 19.94
CA LYS A 1 -2.20 -2.52 18.72
C LYS A 1 -1.87 -1.68 17.49
N ILE A 2 -2.68 -0.69 17.07
CA ILE A 2 -2.31 0.13 15.90
C ILE A 2 -1.07 1.02 16.14
N LYS A 3 -0.88 1.47 17.40
CA LYS A 3 0.33 2.22 17.81
C LYS A 3 1.62 1.46 17.51
N ASP A 4 1.64 0.14 17.68
CA ASP A 4 2.83 -0.69 17.41
C ASP A 4 3.15 -0.71 15.91
N THR A 5 2.12 -0.70 15.05
CA THR A 5 2.29 -0.57 13.60
C THR A 5 2.94 0.76 13.22
N PHE A 6 2.47 1.87 13.77
CA PHE A 6 3.07 3.18 13.49
C PHE A 6 4.48 3.32 14.06
N GLU A 7 4.76 2.70 15.20
CA GLU A 7 6.11 2.67 15.78
C GLU A 7 7.09 1.86 14.91
N GLY A 8 6.63 0.72 14.38
CA GLY A 8 7.39 -0.08 13.42
C GLY A 8 7.66 0.67 12.11
N LEU A 9 6.66 1.39 11.57
CA LEU A 9 6.85 2.23 10.38
C LEU A 9 7.81 3.39 10.65
N ARG A 10 7.67 4.06 11.80
CA ARG A 10 8.59 5.10 12.23
C ARG A 10 10.03 4.58 12.29
N TYR A 11 10.24 3.36 12.80
CA TYR A 11 11.55 2.72 12.82
C TYR A 11 12.12 2.55 11.40
N LEU A 12 11.35 2.01 10.45
CA LEU A 12 11.78 1.84 9.06
C LEU A 12 12.10 3.19 8.38
N HIS A 13 11.24 4.18 8.58
CA HIS A 13 11.35 5.49 7.93
C HIS A 13 12.50 6.35 8.49
N THR A 14 12.94 6.08 9.72
CA THR A 14 14.06 6.79 10.36
C THR A 14 15.40 6.09 10.21
N CYS A 15 15.45 4.91 9.58
CA CYS A 15 16.70 4.26 9.20
C CYS A 15 17.53 5.17 8.29
N GLN A 16 18.85 4.98 8.28
CA GLN A 16 19.75 5.70 7.40
C GLN A 16 20.53 4.69 6.54
N PRO A 17 20.21 4.53 5.25
CA PRO A 17 19.15 5.21 4.48
C PRO A 17 17.70 4.77 4.84
N PRO A 18 16.68 5.64 4.65
CA PRO A 18 15.28 5.31 4.97
C PRO A 18 14.76 4.10 4.20
N ILE A 19 13.89 3.32 4.84
CA ILE A 19 13.28 2.12 4.24
C ILE A 19 11.78 2.36 4.08
N CYS A 20 11.27 2.21 2.85
CA CYS A 20 9.84 2.12 2.59
C CYS A 20 9.44 0.67 2.47
N HIS A 21 8.33 0.28 3.10
CA HIS A 21 7.79 -1.07 3.03
C HIS A 21 7.16 -1.37 1.66
N GLY A 22 6.42 -0.42 1.09
CA GLY A 22 5.97 -0.44 -0.31
C GLY A 22 4.80 -1.37 -0.64
N ASP A 23 4.29 -2.15 0.31
CA ASP A 23 3.11 -3.01 0.13
C ASP A 23 2.44 -3.36 1.48
N LEU A 24 2.19 -2.35 2.32
CA LEU A 24 1.60 -2.58 3.64
C LEU A 24 0.10 -2.87 3.54
N LYS A 25 -0.37 -3.95 4.18
CA LYS A 25 -1.78 -4.39 4.23
C LYS A 25 -2.09 -5.03 5.57
N SER A 26 -3.37 -5.16 5.92
CA SER A 26 -3.82 -5.77 7.18
C SER A 26 -3.30 -7.20 7.36
N LEU A 27 -3.24 -8.00 6.27
CA LEU A 27 -2.68 -9.35 6.26
C LEU A 27 -1.16 -9.42 6.56
N LYS A 28 -0.44 -8.31 6.38
CA LYS A 28 1.00 -8.20 6.67
C LYS A 28 1.30 -7.58 8.04
N ILE A 29 0.28 -7.46 8.88
CA ILE A 29 0.42 -7.04 10.27
C ILE A 29 -0.06 -8.19 11.14
N LEU A 30 0.91 -8.90 11.72
CA LEU A 30 0.66 -10.03 12.61
C LEU A 30 0.53 -9.54 14.05
N VAL A 31 -0.11 -10.34 14.90
CA VAL A 31 -0.20 -10.08 16.34
C VAL A 31 0.62 -11.13 17.09
N SER A 32 1.56 -10.69 17.92
CA SER A 32 2.36 -11.57 18.75
C SER A 32 1.57 -12.13 19.93
N LEU A 33 2.09 -13.17 20.60
CA LEU A 33 1.51 -13.72 21.83
C LEU A 33 1.43 -12.67 22.97
N SER A 34 2.27 -11.64 22.91
CA SER A 34 2.28 -10.52 23.85
C SER A 34 1.38 -9.35 23.39
N ASN A 35 0.48 -9.57 22.43
CA ASN A 35 -0.45 -8.57 21.89
C ASN A 35 0.19 -7.34 21.22
N HIS A 36 1.42 -7.47 20.72
CA HIS A 36 2.07 -6.43 19.91
C HIS A 36 1.85 -6.68 18.42
N ALA A 37 1.61 -5.62 17.66
CA ALA A 37 1.55 -5.72 16.21
C ALA A 37 2.97 -5.81 15.62
N ILE A 38 3.17 -6.70 14.64
CA ILE A 38 4.44 -6.95 13.96
C ILE A 38 4.24 -6.77 12.46
N ILE A 39 5.04 -5.90 11.85
CA ILE A 39 5.08 -5.70 10.40
C ILE A 39 5.89 -6.83 9.77
N THR A 40 5.35 -7.47 8.72
CA THR A 40 5.99 -8.59 8.02
C THR A 40 5.98 -8.42 6.50
N ASP A 41 6.67 -9.32 5.80
CA ASP A 41 6.76 -9.42 4.33
C ASP A 41 7.34 -8.16 3.64
N PHE A 42 8.66 -8.04 3.79
CA PHE A 42 9.50 -7.00 3.20
C PHE A 42 9.87 -7.27 1.73
N GLY A 43 9.19 -8.18 1.03
CA GLY A 43 9.50 -8.50 -0.38
C GLY A 43 9.35 -7.30 -1.34
N SER A 44 8.56 -6.31 -0.97
CA SER A 44 8.38 -5.04 -1.69
C SER A 44 9.16 -3.87 -1.09
N ALA A 45 9.91 -4.11 0.00
CA ALA A 45 10.60 -3.06 0.72
C ALA A 45 11.80 -2.54 -0.08
N ARG A 46 12.03 -1.23 0.02
CA ARG A 46 13.10 -0.55 -0.72
C ARG A 46 13.78 0.50 0.13
N VAL A 47 15.09 0.56 -0.03
CA VAL A 47 15.94 1.61 0.54
C VAL A 47 15.82 2.86 -0.33
N LEU A 48 15.36 3.97 0.24
CA LEU A 48 15.34 5.27 -0.41
C LEU A 48 16.70 5.92 -0.27
N ARG A 49 17.53 5.75 -1.31
CA ARG A 49 18.74 6.56 -1.45
C ARG A 49 18.30 7.91 -2.01
N GLU A 50 18.68 8.98 -1.31
CA GLU A 50 18.42 10.35 -1.75
C GLU A 50 19.08 10.51 -3.13
N SER A 51 18.26 10.41 -4.18
CA SER A 51 18.71 10.75 -5.51
C SER A 51 18.74 12.27 -5.51
N SER A 52 19.94 12.83 -5.56
CA SER A 52 20.20 14.25 -5.77
C SER A 52 19.10 14.82 -6.66
N ARG A 53 18.35 15.80 -6.15
CA ARG A 53 17.25 16.50 -6.83
C ARG A 53 17.53 16.54 -8.33
N LYS A 54 16.83 15.74 -9.14
CA LYS A 54 16.90 15.89 -10.59
C LYS A 54 16.12 17.14 -10.94
N ASP A 55 16.84 18.26 -10.90
CA ASP A 55 16.54 19.45 -11.67
C ASP A 55 16.37 19.05 -13.14
N GLY A 56 15.45 19.74 -13.82
CA GLY A 56 14.75 19.23 -15.00
C GLY A 56 15.63 18.89 -16.20
N ARG A 57 15.14 17.94 -17.01
CA ARG A 57 15.23 17.99 -18.48
C ARG A 57 14.28 16.96 -19.09
N ARG A 58 13.41 17.46 -19.97
CA ARG A 58 12.73 16.69 -21.01
C ARG A 58 13.76 15.84 -21.75
N SER A 59 13.48 14.55 -21.93
CA SER A 59 14.11 13.76 -22.98
C SER A 59 13.01 13.03 -23.74
N ASP A 60 12.71 13.60 -24.89
CA ASP A 60 12.03 12.94 -26.00
C ASP A 60 13.05 12.10 -26.81
N HIS A 61 12.54 11.17 -27.63
CA HIS A 61 13.20 10.17 -28.50
C HIS A 61 13.74 8.92 -27.77
N GLY A 62 13.31 7.68 -28.02
CA GLY A 62 12.43 7.14 -29.05
C GLY A 62 12.96 5.74 -29.46
N THR A 63 12.30 4.66 -29.04
CA THR A 63 12.29 3.39 -29.79
C THR A 63 11.03 2.61 -29.46
N ARG A 64 10.11 2.56 -30.43
CA ARG A 64 8.90 1.73 -30.42
C ARG A 64 9.29 0.28 -30.68
N ASN A 65 8.76 -0.64 -29.87
CA ASN A 65 8.44 -2.00 -30.30
C ASN A 65 7.04 -2.33 -29.75
N PRO A 66 6.07 -2.76 -30.59
CA PRO A 66 4.72 -3.07 -30.15
C PRO A 66 4.67 -4.51 -29.62
N THR A 67 4.56 -4.68 -28.31
CA THR A 67 4.18 -5.97 -27.72
C THR A 67 2.65 -6.10 -27.65
N PRO A 68 2.09 -7.30 -27.86
CA PRO A 68 0.66 -7.49 -28.07
C PRO A 68 -0.11 -7.11 -26.81
N LYS A 69 -1.21 -6.37 -26.98
CA LYS A 69 -2.23 -6.12 -25.95
C LYS A 69 -2.73 -7.46 -25.41
N GLY A 70 -2.10 -7.94 -24.35
CA GLY A 70 -2.68 -8.94 -23.47
C GLY A 70 -3.90 -8.30 -22.80
N ASN A 71 -5.05 -8.93 -22.99
CA ASN A 71 -6.36 -8.51 -22.49
C ASN A 71 -6.29 -7.79 -21.14
N CYS A 72 -6.55 -6.48 -21.14
CA CYS A 72 -6.80 -5.72 -19.94
C CYS A 72 -8.19 -6.14 -19.45
N SER A 73 -8.25 -7.04 -18.46
CA SER A 73 -9.49 -7.49 -17.86
C SER A 73 -10.25 -6.28 -17.33
N GLN A 74 -11.37 -5.99 -17.97
CA GLN A 74 -12.23 -4.85 -17.72
C GLN A 74 -12.64 -4.80 -16.25
N ILE A 75 -12.39 -3.66 -15.60
CA ILE A 75 -12.76 -3.39 -14.22
C ILE A 75 -14.30 -3.34 -14.15
N GLN A 76 -14.91 -4.29 -13.43
CA GLN A 76 -16.35 -4.32 -13.21
C GLN A 76 -16.68 -3.74 -11.83
N PHE A 77 -17.56 -2.74 -11.81
CA PHE A 77 -18.08 -2.14 -10.59
C PHE A 77 -19.41 -2.79 -10.23
N THR A 78 -19.51 -3.39 -9.04
CA THR A 78 -20.81 -3.83 -8.48
C THR A 78 -21.03 -3.15 -7.13
N VAL A 79 -22.17 -2.48 -7.00
CA VAL A 79 -22.63 -1.88 -5.75
C VAL A 79 -23.60 -2.85 -5.11
N THR A 80 -23.25 -3.40 -3.95
CA THR A 80 -24.16 -4.26 -3.17
C THR A 80 -24.31 -3.65 -1.78
N GLY A 81 -25.43 -2.96 -1.55
CA GLY A 81 -25.69 -2.23 -0.29
C GLY A 81 -24.66 -1.12 -0.05
N ASN A 82 -24.15 -1.01 1.18
CA ASN A 82 -23.13 -0.03 1.56
C ASN A 82 -21.70 -0.42 1.18
N GLN A 83 -21.51 -1.47 0.36
CA GLN A 83 -20.19 -1.91 -0.08
C GLN A 83 -20.03 -1.82 -1.60
N LEU A 84 -19.01 -1.06 -2.01
CA LEU A 84 -18.51 -1.03 -3.38
C LEU A 84 -17.52 -2.19 -3.54
N THR A 85 -17.85 -3.16 -4.40
CA THR A 85 -16.97 -4.31 -4.67
C THR A 85 -16.42 -4.21 -6.08
N LEU A 86 -15.10 -4.04 -6.16
CA LEU A 86 -14.33 -3.99 -7.40
C LEU A 86 -13.66 -5.35 -7.63
N THR A 87 -14.18 -6.15 -8.56
CA THR A 87 -13.58 -7.45 -8.91
C THR A 87 -12.86 -7.35 -10.25
N GLY A 88 -11.53 -7.26 -10.17
CA GLY A 88 -10.56 -7.53 -11.24
C GLY A 88 -9.49 -8.52 -10.72
N PRO A 89 -8.55 -9.02 -11.55
CA PRO A 89 -7.62 -10.08 -11.18
C PRO A 89 -6.91 -9.69 -9.87
N ALA A 90 -7.03 -10.54 -8.87
CA ALA A 90 -6.84 -10.22 -7.47
C ALA A 90 -5.46 -9.61 -7.16
N TRP A 91 -5.34 -8.28 -7.15
CA TRP A 91 -4.27 -7.60 -6.42
C TRP A 91 -4.63 -6.14 -6.05
N SER A 92 -4.61 -5.88 -4.73
CA SER A 92 -4.05 -4.68 -4.06
C SER A 92 -4.66 -3.26 -4.21
N LEU A 93 -5.82 -3.01 -4.81
CA LEU A 93 -6.29 -1.60 -4.92
C LEU A 93 -6.76 -0.96 -3.60
N ARG A 94 -7.28 -1.74 -2.62
CA ARG A 94 -7.87 -1.16 -1.39
C ARG A 94 -6.89 -0.37 -0.54
N TRP A 95 -5.59 -0.71 -0.59
CA TRP A 95 -4.56 -0.07 0.22
C TRP A 95 -3.56 0.77 -0.58
N ALA A 96 -3.86 1.09 -1.84
CA ALA A 96 -2.95 1.83 -2.71
C ALA A 96 -3.15 3.36 -2.58
N PRO A 97 -2.09 4.12 -2.28
CA PRO A 97 -2.15 5.58 -2.30
C PRO A 97 -2.27 6.12 -3.73
N PRO A 98 -2.79 7.34 -3.92
CA PRO A 98 -3.13 7.86 -5.25
C PRO A 98 -1.94 7.91 -6.22
N GLU A 99 -0.72 8.14 -5.73
CA GLU A 99 0.50 8.12 -6.55
C GLU A 99 0.81 6.74 -7.13
N VAL A 100 0.57 5.66 -6.35
CA VAL A 100 0.78 4.28 -6.82
C VAL A 100 -0.29 3.89 -7.84
N VAL A 101 -1.53 4.38 -7.68
CA VAL A 101 -2.60 4.19 -8.68
C VAL A 101 -2.26 4.91 -9.99
N ASN A 102 -1.55 6.03 -9.93
CA ASN A 102 -1.07 6.77 -11.10
C ASN A 102 0.21 6.18 -11.74
N GLY A 103 0.74 5.09 -11.20
CA GLY A 103 1.91 4.39 -11.74
C GLY A 103 3.26 4.85 -11.19
N ASP A 104 3.27 5.74 -10.18
CA ASP A 104 4.50 6.13 -9.51
C ASP A 104 4.97 5.03 -8.54
N SER A 105 6.28 4.99 -8.27
CA SER A 105 6.80 4.11 -7.21
C SER A 105 6.31 4.58 -5.84
N PRO A 106 5.90 3.68 -4.92
CA PRO A 106 5.50 4.07 -3.56
C PRO A 106 6.61 4.87 -2.88
N GLY A 107 6.32 5.70 -1.88
CA GLY A 107 7.30 6.44 -1.07
C GLY A 107 7.05 6.22 0.43
N LEU A 108 7.82 6.88 1.31
CA LEU A 108 7.50 6.87 2.74
C LEU A 108 6.05 7.33 3.02
N PRO A 109 5.51 8.36 2.35
CA PRO A 109 4.11 8.74 2.53
C PRO A 109 3.11 7.67 2.11
N SER A 110 3.46 6.82 1.13
CA SER A 110 2.62 5.71 0.68
C SER A 110 2.37 4.70 1.80
N ASP A 111 3.40 4.37 2.59
CA ASP A 111 3.25 3.46 3.73
C ASP A 111 2.29 4.04 4.80
N ILE A 112 2.33 5.36 5.01
CA ILE A 112 1.44 6.04 5.97
C ILE A 112 0.00 6.00 5.51
N TRP A 113 -0.23 6.24 4.21
CA TRP A 113 -1.56 6.10 3.61
C TRP A 113 -2.08 4.67 3.80
N SER A 114 -1.25 3.65 3.54
CA SER A 114 -1.68 2.24 3.65
C SER A 114 -1.96 1.87 5.11
N ALA A 115 -1.14 2.36 6.05
CA ALA A 115 -1.35 2.18 7.48
C ALA A 115 -2.65 2.81 7.98
N ALA A 116 -3.01 3.99 7.46
CA ALA A 116 -4.27 4.66 7.79
C ALA A 116 -5.47 3.81 7.35
N TRP A 117 -5.41 3.18 6.17
CA TRP A 117 -6.45 2.27 5.72
C TRP A 117 -6.55 1.01 6.57
N VAL A 118 -5.42 0.42 6.96
CA VAL A 118 -5.45 -0.71 7.90
C VAL A 118 -6.07 -0.30 9.24
N CYS A 119 -5.72 0.87 9.77
CA CYS A 119 -6.32 1.40 11.00
C CYS A 119 -7.84 1.50 10.88
N TRP A 120 -8.32 2.04 9.76
CA TRP A 120 -9.75 2.17 9.50
C TRP A 120 -10.46 0.82 9.39
N GLU A 121 -9.86 -0.18 8.75
CA GLU A 121 -10.42 -1.53 8.68
C GLU A 121 -10.54 -2.16 10.07
N VAL A 122 -9.49 -2.07 10.88
CA VAL A 122 -9.50 -2.61 12.25
C VAL A 122 -10.59 -1.95 13.09
N SER A 123 -10.75 -0.62 13.00
CA SER A 123 -11.80 0.09 13.74
C SER A 123 -13.22 -0.26 13.33
N ARG A 124 -13.44 -0.83 12.13
CA ARG A 124 -14.77 -1.27 11.66
C ARG A 124 -15.07 -2.73 11.91
N LEU A 125 -14.04 -3.54 12.15
CA LEU A 125 -14.18 -4.93 12.57
C LEU A 125 -14.45 -5.07 14.07
N GLU A 126 -14.31 -3.97 14.83
CA GLU A 126 -14.69 -3.87 16.25
C GLU A 126 -16.18 -3.54 16.47
N VAL A 127 -17.06 -3.73 15.47
CA VAL A 127 -18.51 -3.74 15.71
C VAL A 127 -18.98 -5.20 15.81
N PRO A 128 -18.96 -5.82 17.01
CA PRO A 128 -19.78 -7.00 17.23
C PRO A 128 -21.25 -6.56 17.18
N GLU A 129 -21.97 -6.99 16.14
CA GLU A 129 -23.42 -7.12 16.24
C GLU A 129 -23.73 -8.12 17.35
N LEU A 130 -23.99 -7.64 18.56
CA LEU A 130 -24.74 -8.36 19.58
C LEU A 130 -25.44 -7.38 20.52
N VAL A 131 -26.62 -6.92 20.11
CA VAL A 131 -27.85 -6.72 20.90
C VAL A 131 -28.92 -6.22 19.91
N SER A 132 -30.11 -6.80 19.77
CA SER A 132 -30.95 -7.63 20.65
C SER A 132 -31.86 -8.53 19.84
#